data_AF-A0A2P6SHE9-F1
#
_entry.id   AF-A0A2P6SHE9-F1
#
_cell.length_a   1.000
_cell.length_b   1.000
_cell.length_c   1.000
_cell.angle_alpha   90.00
_cell.angle_beta   90.00
_cell.angle_gamma   90.00
#
_symmetry.space_group_name_H-M   'P 1'
#
loop_
_entity.id
_entity.type
_entity.pdbx_description
1 polymer ?
#
loop_
_entity_poly.entity_id
_entity_poly.type
_entity_poly.pdbx_seq_one_letter_code
_entity_poly.pdbx_strand_id
1 'polypeptide(L)'
;MRLAGMEDTAELLEKKLASEISKMSLEEALTLAPVFSHHLNLMGIAEVHHRVCRQKNVNLVMIFLISFCSVVFPQTSFTILFASRLEVEIVLTAHPTQINRGTLQYKYIRLSHLLNLRDRPDLTSEDRDMVIEDLVQEITSVWQTDELRHHKPTPVDEAGAGLNIVEQSLWKAVPHYLCHLSNALKKVCLQIPHWEIGKPLPLKCTPIRFGSWMGGGRDGNSNVTAKVTKDVSLLSRWMTIDLYIREVDSLKFELSMNWCSNSLSKLAQEILEHSMTYCSYFQWSLILAAWYHVETTKA
;
A
#
# COMPACT_ATOMS: atom_id res chain seq x y z
N MET A 1 10.31 -41.39 25.44
CA MET A 1 10.31 -42.47 24.43
C MET A 1 9.76 -42.05 23.07
N ARG A 2 8.63 -41.33 22.95
CA ARG A 2 8.14 -40.83 21.64
C ARG A 2 9.04 -39.76 20.97
N LEU A 3 9.64 -38.86 21.76
CA LEU A 3 10.52 -37.80 21.24
C LEU A 3 11.83 -38.35 20.63
N ALA A 4 12.48 -39.31 21.30
CA ALA A 4 13.70 -39.95 20.81
C ALA A 4 13.51 -40.71 19.48
N GLY A 5 12.37 -41.39 19.30
CA GLY A 5 12.04 -42.06 18.03
C GLY A 5 11.68 -41.08 16.90
N MET A 6 11.19 -39.88 17.23
CA MET A 6 10.93 -38.82 16.24
C MET A 6 12.24 -38.16 15.79
N GLU A 7 13.19 -37.94 16.70
CA GLU A 7 14.53 -37.43 16.40
C GLU A 7 15.30 -38.39 15.46
N ASP A 8 15.30 -39.70 15.76
CA ASP A 8 15.95 -40.71 14.89
C ASP A 8 15.31 -40.76 13.48
N THR A 9 13.98 -40.63 13.37
CA THR A 9 13.31 -40.61 12.06
C THR A 9 13.58 -39.34 11.27
N ALA A 10 13.70 -38.19 11.93
CA ALA A 10 14.03 -36.93 11.29
C ALA A 10 15.45 -36.95 10.72
N GLU A 11 16.40 -37.47 11.50
CA GLU A 11 17.80 -37.59 11.06
C GLU A 11 17.95 -38.58 9.89
N LEU A 12 17.18 -39.67 9.88
CA LEU A 12 17.13 -40.61 8.76
C LEU A 12 16.56 -39.97 7.48
N LEU A 13 15.48 -39.19 7.61
CA LEU A 13 14.86 -38.48 6.49
C LEU A 13 15.78 -37.38 5.93
N GLU A 14 16.46 -36.65 6.80
CA GLU A 14 17.45 -35.64 6.41
C GLU A 14 18.59 -36.26 5.61
N LYS A 15 19.19 -37.36 6.11
CA LYS A 15 20.24 -38.10 5.39
C LYS A 15 19.74 -38.62 4.04
N LYS A 16 18.50 -39.10 3.98
CA LYS A 16 17.90 -39.59 2.72
C LYS A 16 17.70 -38.44 1.72
N LEU A 17 17.11 -37.33 2.15
CA LEU A 17 16.92 -36.13 1.31
C LEU A 17 18.25 -35.57 0.82
N ALA A 18 19.26 -35.45 1.68
CA ALA A 18 20.59 -35.00 1.29
C ALA A 18 21.22 -35.94 0.23
N SER A 19 21.03 -37.25 0.37
CA SER A 19 21.52 -38.23 -0.61
C SER A 19 20.81 -38.15 -1.96
N GLU A 20 19.53 -37.79 -1.98
CA GLU A 20 18.77 -37.61 -3.23
C GLU A 20 19.13 -36.29 -3.91
N ILE A 21 19.20 -35.19 -3.14
CA ILE A 21 19.58 -33.87 -3.66
C ILE A 21 21.00 -33.88 -4.21
N SER A 22 21.95 -34.58 -3.57
CA SER A 22 23.34 -34.66 -4.03
C SER A 22 23.53 -35.48 -5.31
N LYS A 23 22.59 -36.37 -5.65
CA LYS A 23 22.60 -37.14 -6.91
C LYS A 23 21.92 -36.39 -8.06
N MET A 24 21.19 -35.32 -7.75
CA MET A 24 20.36 -34.60 -8.70
C MET A 24 21.23 -33.82 -9.68
N SER A 25 20.84 -33.83 -10.96
CA SER A 25 21.53 -33.06 -11.99
C SER A 25 21.24 -31.55 -11.85
N LEU A 26 22.08 -30.72 -12.47
CA LEU A 26 21.86 -29.27 -12.47
C LEU A 26 20.54 -28.88 -13.18
N GLU A 27 20.16 -29.59 -14.23
CA GLU A 27 18.91 -29.34 -14.97
C GLU A 27 17.67 -29.64 -14.12
N GLU A 28 17.68 -30.76 -13.38
CA GLU A 28 16.64 -31.08 -12.40
C GLU A 28 16.60 -30.05 -11.28
N ALA A 29 17.76 -29.59 -10.79
CA ALA A 29 17.82 -28.56 -9.74
C ALA A 29 17.23 -27.22 -10.19
N LEU A 30 17.48 -26.82 -11.43
CA LEU A 30 16.95 -25.59 -12.01
C LEU A 30 15.44 -25.65 -12.25
N THR A 31 14.88 -26.84 -12.46
CA THR A 31 13.42 -27.00 -12.58
C THR A 31 12.74 -27.11 -11.22
N LEU A 32 13.39 -27.73 -10.23
CA LEU A 32 12.82 -27.95 -8.90
C LEU A 32 12.88 -26.72 -7.99
N ALA A 33 13.95 -25.92 -8.06
CA ALA A 33 14.11 -24.76 -7.17
C ALA A 33 12.99 -23.71 -7.32
N PRO A 34 12.54 -23.32 -8.53
CA PRO A 34 11.40 -22.43 -8.70
C PRO A 34 10.09 -22.98 -8.12
N VAL A 35 9.89 -24.31 -8.15
CA VAL A 35 8.69 -24.93 -7.57
C VAL A 35 8.59 -24.63 -6.08
N PHE A 36 9.68 -24.85 -5.35
CA PHE A 36 9.74 -24.55 -3.92
C PHE A 36 9.63 -23.06 -3.64
N SER A 37 10.30 -22.21 -4.43
CA SER A 37 10.22 -20.76 -4.31
C SER A 37 8.77 -20.26 -4.48
N HIS A 38 8.11 -20.64 -5.57
CA HIS A 38 6.70 -20.31 -5.82
C HIS A 38 5.80 -20.83 -4.68
N HIS A 39 6.00 -22.07 -4.24
CA HIS A 39 5.20 -22.64 -3.16
C HIS A 39 5.34 -21.85 -1.86
N LEU A 40 6.57 -21.50 -1.47
CA LEU A 40 6.84 -20.69 -0.27
C LEU A 40 6.25 -19.29 -0.39
N ASN A 41 6.36 -18.65 -1.56
CA ASN A 41 5.77 -17.34 -1.81
C ASN A 41 4.23 -17.39 -1.69
N LEU A 42 3.59 -18.39 -2.29
CA LEU A 42 2.14 -18.58 -2.21
C LEU A 42 1.69 -18.90 -0.77
N MET A 43 2.45 -19.73 -0.04
CA MET A 43 2.17 -20.03 1.36
C MET A 43 2.26 -18.77 2.23
N GLY A 44 3.28 -17.92 1.99
CA GLY A 44 3.41 -16.63 2.65
C GLY A 44 2.21 -15.70 2.39
N ILE A 45 1.73 -15.63 1.13
CA ILE A 45 0.54 -14.85 0.79
C ILE A 45 -0.69 -15.38 1.53
N ALA A 46 -0.89 -16.69 1.56
CA ALA A 46 -2.00 -17.32 2.25
C ALA A 46 -1.95 -17.09 3.77
N GLU A 47 -0.76 -17.16 4.38
CA GLU A 47 -0.56 -16.89 5.80
C GLU A 47 -0.88 -15.43 6.14
N VAL A 48 -0.35 -14.48 5.37
CA VAL A 48 -0.64 -13.05 5.55
C VAL A 48 -2.13 -12.78 5.41
N HIS A 49 -2.77 -13.36 4.40
CA HIS A 49 -4.21 -13.25 4.20
C HIS A 49 -4.99 -13.79 5.40
N HIS A 50 -4.68 -15.01 5.87
CA HIS A 50 -5.31 -15.60 7.04
C HIS A 50 -5.13 -14.73 8.29
N ARG A 51 -3.93 -14.20 8.51
CA ARG A 51 -3.64 -13.31 9.65
C ARG A 51 -4.47 -12.03 9.61
N VAL A 52 -4.56 -11.40 8.45
CA VAL A 52 -5.35 -10.18 8.25
C VAL A 52 -6.85 -10.46 8.46
N CYS A 53 -7.39 -11.54 7.89
CA CYS A 53 -8.79 -11.92 8.09
C CYS A 53 -9.10 -12.21 9.56
N ARG A 54 -8.19 -12.88 10.29
CA ARG A 54 -8.34 -13.12 11.73
C ARG A 54 -8.32 -11.82 12.54
N GLN A 55 -7.46 -10.87 12.17
CA GLN A 55 -7.37 -9.57 12.86
C GLN A 55 -8.55 -8.64 12.59
N LYS A 56 -9.22 -8.72 11.44
CA LYS A 56 -10.44 -7.93 11.14
C LYS A 56 -11.54 -8.10 12.20
N ASN A 57 -11.59 -9.24 12.90
CA ASN A 57 -12.58 -9.53 13.94
C ASN A 57 -12.31 -8.85 15.29
N VAL A 58 -11.13 -8.25 15.50
CA VAL A 58 -10.77 -7.60 16.76
C VAL A 58 -10.35 -6.16 16.46
N ASN A 59 -11.07 -5.18 16.99
CA ASN A 59 -10.68 -3.77 16.88
C ASN A 59 -9.51 -3.45 17.82
N LEU A 60 -8.34 -4.04 17.52
CA LEU A 60 -7.11 -3.92 18.29
C LEU A 60 -6.66 -2.47 18.45
N VAL A 61 -6.89 -1.63 17.43
CA VAL A 61 -6.60 -0.20 17.50
C VAL A 61 -7.43 0.46 18.59
N MET A 62 -8.73 0.20 18.63
CA MET A 62 -9.59 0.76 19.69
C MET A 62 -9.23 0.22 21.07
N ILE A 63 -8.97 -1.09 21.21
CA ILE A 63 -8.57 -1.70 22.49
C ILE A 63 -7.25 -1.10 22.98
N PHE A 64 -6.25 -0.98 22.10
CA PHE A 64 -4.97 -0.37 22.41
C PHE A 64 -5.13 1.10 22.81
N LEU A 65 -5.91 1.88 22.04
CA LEU A 65 -6.15 3.28 22.35
C LEU A 65 -6.89 3.45 23.68
N ILE A 66 -7.89 2.63 23.99
CA ILE A 66 -8.59 2.68 25.28
C ILE A 66 -7.61 2.40 26.42
N SER A 67 -6.85 1.31 26.34
CA SER A 67 -5.88 0.93 27.37
C SER A 67 -4.75 1.94 27.52
N PHE A 68 -4.24 2.48 26.42
CA PHE A 68 -3.17 3.46 26.44
C PHE A 68 -3.66 4.82 26.97
N CYS A 69 -4.82 5.29 26.51
CA CYS A 69 -5.37 6.58 26.96
C CYS A 69 -5.80 6.53 28.43
N SER A 70 -6.40 5.42 28.89
CA SER A 70 -6.80 5.27 30.30
C SER A 70 -5.62 5.25 31.27
N VAL A 71 -4.46 4.76 30.83
CA VAL A 71 -3.24 4.69 31.65
C VAL A 71 -2.41 5.97 31.57
N VAL A 72 -2.25 6.55 30.38
CA VAL A 72 -1.27 7.63 30.13
C VAL A 72 -1.89 9.03 30.19
N PHE A 73 -3.18 9.18 29.82
CA PHE A 73 -3.83 10.48 29.73
C PHE A 73 -5.19 10.48 30.45
N PRO A 74 -5.20 10.54 31.79
CA PRO A 74 -6.44 10.66 32.56
C PRO A 74 -7.17 12.00 32.33
N GLN A 75 -6.52 12.98 31.70
CA GLN A 75 -7.13 14.25 31.29
C GLN A 75 -7.15 14.44 29.76
N THR A 76 -8.27 14.98 29.28
CA THR A 76 -8.83 14.72 27.95
C THR A 76 -8.32 15.65 26.86
N SER A 77 -7.76 16.81 27.23
CA SER A 77 -7.15 17.76 26.29
C SER A 77 -5.79 17.30 25.75
N PHE A 78 -5.09 16.40 26.46
CA PHE A 78 -3.72 16.05 26.14
C PHE A 78 -3.62 15.02 25.00
N THR A 79 -4.62 14.15 24.82
CA THR A 79 -4.53 13.02 23.90
C THR A 79 -4.64 13.42 22.43
N ILE A 80 -5.53 14.35 22.06
CA ILE A 80 -5.63 14.86 20.69
C ILE A 80 -4.41 15.74 20.36
N LEU A 81 -3.96 16.53 21.33
CA LEU A 81 -2.74 17.33 21.20
C LEU A 81 -1.50 16.43 21.03
N PHE A 82 -1.44 15.31 21.75
CA PHE A 82 -0.37 14.33 21.64
C PHE A 82 -0.43 13.60 20.30
N ALA A 83 -1.61 13.10 19.91
CA ALA A 83 -1.81 12.42 18.62
C ALA A 83 -1.52 13.34 17.43
N SER A 84 -1.77 14.65 17.56
CA SER A 84 -1.46 15.64 16.52
C SER A 84 0.01 16.07 16.47
N ARG A 85 0.80 15.72 17.49
CA ARG A 85 2.25 15.98 17.55
C ARG A 85 3.09 14.72 17.35
N LEU A 86 2.46 13.55 17.29
CA LEU A 86 3.14 12.29 17.05
C LEU A 86 3.63 12.26 15.60
N GLU A 87 4.92 11.96 15.43
CA GLU A 87 5.55 11.82 14.13
C GLU A 87 6.31 10.49 14.10
N VAL A 88 5.96 9.65 13.13
CA VAL A 88 6.61 8.38 12.86
C VAL A 88 7.14 8.44 11.44
N GLU A 89 8.46 8.34 11.30
CA GLU A 89 9.11 8.25 10.01
C GLU A 89 9.51 6.80 9.73
N ILE A 90 9.02 6.26 8.61
CA ILE A 90 9.33 4.92 8.13
C ILE A 90 10.26 5.06 6.93
N VAL A 91 11.50 4.59 7.06
CA VAL A 91 12.50 4.70 5.99
C VAL A 91 12.57 3.40 5.20
N LEU A 92 12.18 3.46 3.92
CA LEU A 92 12.25 2.33 3.00
C LEU A 92 13.69 2.11 2.53
N THR A 93 14.15 0.87 2.63
CA THR A 93 15.50 0.44 2.22
C THR A 93 15.42 -0.56 1.08
N ALA A 94 16.50 -0.65 0.30
CA ALA A 94 16.61 -1.70 -0.71
C ALA A 94 16.65 -3.07 -0.03
N HIS A 95 15.96 -4.03 -0.60
CA HIS A 95 15.97 -5.39 -0.08
C HIS A 95 17.24 -6.12 -0.58
N PRO A 96 18.12 -6.61 0.32
CA PRO A 96 19.47 -7.05 -0.02
C PRO A 96 19.52 -8.25 -0.98
N THR A 97 18.45 -9.04 -1.04
CA THR A 97 18.36 -10.27 -1.83
C THR A 97 17.14 -10.30 -2.75
N GLN A 98 16.57 -9.14 -3.13
CA GLN A 98 15.37 -9.15 -3.97
C GLN A 98 15.72 -9.51 -5.41
N ILE A 99 15.81 -10.82 -5.65
CA ILE A 99 16.03 -11.45 -6.95
C ILE A 99 14.76 -11.33 -7.80
N ASN A 100 13.59 -11.32 -7.16
CA ASN A 100 12.30 -11.33 -7.84
C ASN A 100 12.01 -10.02 -8.59
N ARG A 101 11.57 -10.16 -9.83
CA ARG A 101 11.17 -9.05 -10.70
C ARG A 101 9.95 -8.32 -10.13
N GLY A 102 9.88 -7.00 -10.33
CA GLY A 102 8.73 -6.19 -9.88
C GLY A 102 7.39 -6.64 -10.49
N THR A 103 7.43 -7.29 -11.66
CA THR A 103 6.27 -7.92 -12.28
C THR A 103 5.65 -8.99 -11.39
N LEU A 104 6.46 -9.85 -10.74
CA LEU A 104 5.95 -10.88 -9.83
C LEU A 104 5.32 -10.29 -8.57
N GLN A 105 5.89 -9.20 -8.05
CA GLN A 105 5.30 -8.50 -6.90
C GLN A 105 3.89 -7.99 -7.21
N TYR A 106 3.67 -7.45 -8.41
CA TYR A 106 2.34 -7.06 -8.87
C TYR A 106 1.35 -8.24 -8.89
N LYS A 107 1.81 -9.41 -9.39
CA LYS A 107 1.01 -10.64 -9.41
C LYS A 107 0.65 -11.11 -8.00
N TYR A 108 1.60 -11.08 -7.07
CA TYR A 108 1.35 -11.45 -5.67
C TYR A 108 0.35 -10.51 -4.99
N ILE A 109 0.41 -9.20 -5.27
CA ILE A 109 -0.58 -8.24 -4.78
C ILE A 109 -1.96 -8.54 -5.38
N ARG A 110 -2.03 -8.85 -6.68
CA ARG A 110 -3.28 -9.26 -7.34
C ARG A 110 -3.86 -10.54 -6.71
N LEU A 111 -3.04 -11.55 -6.43
CA LEU A 111 -3.47 -12.76 -5.73
C LEU A 111 -4.04 -12.43 -4.34
N SER A 112 -3.40 -11.53 -3.59
CA SER A 112 -3.91 -11.08 -2.30
C SER A 112 -5.28 -10.39 -2.42
N HIS A 113 -5.48 -9.58 -3.46
CA HIS A 113 -6.78 -8.96 -3.73
C HIS A 113 -7.86 -9.98 -4.10
N LEU A 114 -7.53 -10.96 -4.94
CA LEU A 114 -8.46 -12.03 -5.33
C LEU A 114 -8.86 -12.90 -4.14
N LEU A 115 -7.93 -13.20 -3.22
CA LEU A 115 -8.25 -13.90 -1.96
C LEU A 115 -9.21 -13.07 -1.10
N ASN A 116 -8.97 -11.76 -0.95
CA ASN A 116 -9.88 -10.89 -0.22
C ASN A 116 -11.26 -10.79 -0.89
N LEU A 117 -11.31 -10.82 -2.23
CA LEU A 117 -12.55 -10.79 -2.99
C LEU A 117 -13.34 -12.07 -2.75
N ARG A 118 -12.69 -13.25 -2.81
CA ARG A 118 -13.31 -14.55 -2.57
C ARG A 118 -13.99 -14.66 -1.21
N ASP A 119 -13.39 -14.08 -0.17
CA ASP A 119 -13.89 -14.10 1.21
C ASP A 119 -15.12 -13.21 1.43
N ARG A 120 -15.57 -12.46 0.42
CA ARG A 120 -16.74 -11.62 0.52
C ARG A 120 -18.03 -12.44 0.72
N PRO A 121 -18.86 -12.10 1.72
CA PRO A 121 -20.10 -12.83 1.98
C PRO A 121 -21.19 -12.54 0.95
N ASP A 122 -21.07 -11.43 0.20
CA ASP A 122 -22.06 -10.96 -0.77
C ASP A 122 -21.93 -11.56 -2.18
N LEU A 123 -20.95 -12.45 -2.41
CA LEU A 123 -20.75 -13.10 -3.71
C LEU A 123 -21.72 -14.27 -3.93
N THR A 124 -22.24 -14.37 -5.16
CA THR A 124 -22.99 -15.55 -5.61
C THR A 124 -22.04 -16.75 -5.83
N SER A 125 -22.59 -17.95 -6.06
CA SER A 125 -21.78 -19.11 -6.40
C SER A 125 -21.01 -18.92 -7.71
N GLU A 126 -21.67 -18.34 -8.72
CA GLU A 126 -21.07 -18.09 -10.04
C GLU A 126 -19.92 -17.08 -9.93
N ASP A 127 -20.11 -15.99 -9.17
CA ASP A 127 -19.04 -15.02 -8.95
C ASP A 127 -17.84 -15.64 -8.22
N ARG A 128 -18.08 -16.55 -7.27
CA ARG A 128 -17.00 -17.25 -6.56
C ARG A 128 -16.22 -18.16 -7.49
N ASP A 129 -16.88 -18.84 -8.40
CA ASP A 129 -16.23 -19.70 -9.40
C ASP A 129 -15.38 -18.85 -10.36
N MET A 130 -15.87 -17.69 -10.80
CA MET A 130 -15.07 -16.73 -11.59
C MET A 130 -13.82 -16.24 -10.85
N VAL A 131 -13.93 -15.95 -9.54
CA VAL A 131 -12.77 -15.54 -8.74
C VAL A 131 -11.75 -16.70 -8.61
N ILE A 132 -12.22 -17.95 -8.56
CA ILE A 132 -11.34 -19.12 -8.56
C ILE A 132 -10.62 -19.25 -9.91
N GLU A 133 -11.33 -19.04 -11.03
CA GLU A 133 -10.71 -19.02 -12.36
C GLU A 133 -9.63 -17.93 -12.47
N ASP A 134 -9.92 -16.72 -12.00
CA ASP A 134 -8.95 -15.62 -11.95
C ASP A 134 -7.72 -15.97 -11.08
N LEU A 135 -7.93 -16.64 -9.94
CA LEU A 135 -6.84 -17.11 -9.08
C LEU A 135 -5.97 -18.13 -9.80
N VAL A 136 -6.58 -19.11 -10.48
CA VAL A 136 -5.86 -20.12 -11.26
C VAL A 136 -5.07 -19.45 -12.37
N GLN A 137 -5.68 -18.54 -13.12
CA GLN A 137 -5.02 -17.79 -14.20
C GLN A 137 -3.81 -17.00 -13.67
N GLU A 138 -3.95 -16.32 -12.53
CA GLU A 138 -2.86 -15.53 -11.97
C GLU A 138 -1.73 -16.43 -11.43
N ILE A 139 -2.05 -17.56 -10.78
CA ILE A 139 -1.05 -18.55 -10.34
C ILE A 139 -0.31 -19.14 -11.56
N THR A 140 -1.02 -19.50 -12.63
CA THR A 140 -0.39 -19.95 -13.87
C THR A 140 0.51 -18.88 -14.46
N SER A 141 0.08 -17.62 -14.42
CA SER A 141 0.90 -16.50 -14.90
C SER A 141 2.15 -16.28 -14.05
N VAL A 142 2.08 -16.47 -12.73
CA VAL A 142 3.25 -16.47 -11.83
C VAL A 142 4.21 -17.58 -12.24
N TRP A 143 3.71 -18.80 -12.43
CA TRP A 143 4.52 -19.97 -12.79
C TRP A 143 5.23 -19.82 -14.15
N GLN A 144 4.59 -19.17 -15.11
CA GLN A 144 5.16 -18.90 -16.44
C GLN A 144 6.08 -17.67 -16.47
N THR A 145 6.17 -16.92 -15.38
CA THR A 145 7.03 -15.74 -15.28
C THR A 145 8.34 -16.13 -14.62
N ASP A 146 9.46 -15.86 -15.31
CA ASP A 146 10.79 -16.08 -14.75
C ASP A 146 11.00 -15.26 -13.46
N GLU A 147 11.27 -15.97 -12.36
CA GLU A 147 11.56 -15.37 -11.06
C GLU A 147 12.89 -14.65 -11.04
N LEU A 148 13.87 -15.18 -11.76
CA LEU A 148 15.24 -14.74 -11.65
C LEU A 148 15.48 -13.52 -12.55
N ARG A 149 16.18 -12.54 -11.99
CA ARG A 149 16.84 -11.52 -12.80
C ARG A 149 18.14 -12.10 -13.35
N HIS A 150 18.35 -11.96 -14.67
CA HIS A 150 19.63 -12.33 -15.29
C HIS A 150 20.76 -11.36 -14.94
N HIS A 151 20.44 -10.16 -14.46
CA HIS A 151 21.39 -9.13 -14.09
C HIS A 151 21.07 -8.54 -12.73
N LYS A 152 22.11 -8.11 -12.01
CA LYS A 152 21.95 -7.41 -10.74
C LYS A 152 21.15 -6.11 -10.97
N PRO A 153 20.13 -5.81 -10.14
CA PRO A 153 19.36 -4.58 -10.28
C PRO A 153 20.27 -3.35 -10.12
N THR A 154 19.99 -2.31 -10.89
CA THR A 154 20.62 -1.01 -10.69
C THR A 154 20.00 -0.31 -9.47
N PRO A 155 20.70 0.65 -8.83
CA PRO A 155 20.10 1.43 -7.76
C PRO A 155 18.81 2.17 -8.16
N VAL A 156 18.65 2.47 -9.45
CA VAL A 156 17.43 3.07 -9.99
C VAL A 156 16.29 2.04 -10.04
N ASP A 157 16.57 0.79 -10.40
CA ASP A 157 15.59 -0.29 -10.37
C ASP A 157 15.12 -0.59 -8.95
N GLU A 158 16.04 -0.59 -7.98
CA GLU A 158 15.70 -0.76 -6.56
C GLU A 158 14.80 0.38 -6.06
N ALA A 159 15.13 1.63 -6.40
CA ALA A 159 14.29 2.78 -6.06
C ALA A 159 12.92 2.70 -6.74
N GLY A 160 12.85 2.29 -8.01
CA GLY A 160 11.59 2.06 -8.72
C GLY A 160 10.73 0.99 -8.05
N ALA A 161 11.32 -0.12 -7.62
CA ALA A 161 10.61 -1.16 -6.88
C ALA A 161 10.08 -0.66 -5.53
N GLY A 162 10.85 0.13 -4.80
CA GLY A 162 10.41 0.77 -3.56
C GLY A 162 9.26 1.75 -3.78
N LEU A 163 9.33 2.55 -4.84
CA LEU A 163 8.28 3.49 -5.22
C LEU A 163 6.99 2.77 -5.64
N ASN A 164 7.06 1.61 -6.27
CA ASN A 164 5.88 0.79 -6.58
C ASN A 164 5.12 0.35 -5.33
N ILE A 165 5.81 0.13 -4.20
CA ILE A 165 5.15 -0.17 -2.91
C ILE A 165 4.31 1.03 -2.43
N VAL A 166 4.82 2.25 -2.67
CA VAL A 166 4.08 3.47 -2.35
C VAL A 166 2.79 3.53 -3.15
N GLU A 167 2.86 3.38 -4.48
CA GLU A 167 1.69 3.42 -5.37
C GLU A 167 0.68 2.29 -5.06
N GLN A 168 1.15 1.05 -4.96
CA GLN A 168 0.27 -0.12 -4.93
C GLN A 168 -0.34 -0.38 -3.54
N SER A 169 0.31 0.11 -2.48
CA SER A 169 -0.11 -0.17 -1.10
C SER A 169 -0.28 1.10 -0.28
N LEU A 170 0.80 1.84 -0.05
CA LEU A 170 0.83 2.90 0.96
C LEU A 170 -0.09 4.08 0.60
N TRP A 171 -0.22 4.40 -0.68
CA TRP A 171 -1.03 5.52 -1.19
C TRP A 171 -2.49 5.42 -0.73
N LYS A 172 -3.07 4.22 -0.76
CA LYS A 172 -4.44 3.96 -0.27
C LYS A 172 -4.47 3.61 1.21
N ALA A 173 -3.48 2.86 1.71
CA ALA A 173 -3.48 2.37 3.08
C ALA A 173 -3.33 3.49 4.12
N VAL A 174 -2.50 4.50 3.86
CA VAL A 174 -2.23 5.58 4.84
C VAL A 174 -3.47 6.45 5.08
N PRO A 175 -4.17 6.99 4.07
CA PRO A 175 -5.41 7.74 4.29
C PRO A 175 -6.48 6.91 5.01
N HIS A 176 -6.63 5.63 4.62
CA HIS A 176 -7.59 4.72 5.24
C HIS A 176 -7.28 4.47 6.72
N TYR A 177 -6.00 4.25 7.05
CA TYR A 177 -5.55 4.12 8.43
C TYR A 177 -5.80 5.39 9.24
N LEU A 178 -5.49 6.58 8.71
CA LEU A 178 -5.72 7.85 9.40
C LEU A 178 -7.22 8.10 9.64
N CYS A 179 -8.08 7.73 8.68
CA CYS A 179 -9.53 7.78 8.86
C CYS A 179 -10.00 6.84 9.98
N HIS A 180 -9.51 5.59 9.99
CA HIS A 180 -9.79 4.63 11.05
C HIS A 180 -9.31 5.12 12.42
N LEU A 181 -8.11 5.68 12.51
CA LEU A 181 -7.55 6.25 13.73
C LEU A 181 -8.40 7.43 14.23
N SER A 182 -8.77 8.36 13.35
CA SER A 182 -9.65 9.49 13.68
C SER A 182 -11.00 9.02 14.23
N ASN A 183 -11.61 8.02 13.58
CA ASN A 183 -12.87 7.42 14.01
C ASN A 183 -12.74 6.68 15.35
N ALA A 184 -11.64 5.95 15.56
CA ALA A 184 -11.37 5.27 16.82
C ALA A 184 -11.19 6.27 17.96
N LEU A 185 -10.41 7.34 17.76
CA LEU A 185 -10.25 8.41 18.73
C LEU A 185 -11.60 9.03 19.10
N LYS A 186 -12.44 9.35 18.12
CA LYS A 186 -13.80 9.87 18.35
C LYS A 186 -14.63 8.93 19.24
N LYS A 187 -14.58 7.62 18.97
CA LYS A 187 -15.32 6.61 19.78
C LYS A 187 -14.78 6.50 21.20
N VAL A 188 -13.47 6.49 21.39
CA VAL A 188 -12.85 6.41 22.73
C VAL A 188 -13.20 7.64 23.57
N CYS A 189 -13.17 8.84 22.97
CA CYS A 189 -13.57 10.07 23.67
C CYS A 189 -15.01 9.98 24.19
N LEU A 190 -15.93 9.35 23.45
CA LEU A 190 -17.32 9.18 23.87
C LEU A 190 -17.51 8.19 25.03
N GLN A 191 -16.56 7.28 25.25
CA GLN A 191 -16.66 6.23 26.28
C GLN A 191 -16.05 6.61 27.62
N ILE A 192 -15.17 7.62 27.66
CA ILE A 192 -14.48 8.04 28.87
C ILE A 192 -15.25 9.22 29.50
N PRO A 193 -15.81 9.06 30.71
CA PRO A 193 -16.45 10.16 31.43
C PRO A 193 -15.48 11.34 31.58
N HIS A 194 -15.96 12.58 31.41
CA HIS A 194 -15.20 13.83 31.49
C HIS A 194 -14.33 14.21 30.26
N TRP A 195 -14.44 13.50 29.13
CA TRP A 195 -13.90 14.00 27.85
C TRP A 195 -14.90 14.91 27.14
N GLU A 196 -14.44 16.07 26.63
CA GLU A 196 -15.17 16.81 25.60
C GLU A 196 -15.55 15.92 24.41
N ILE A 197 -16.59 16.27 23.66
CA ILE A 197 -16.98 15.53 22.46
C ILE A 197 -15.77 15.44 21.51
N GLY A 198 -15.29 14.22 21.26
CA GLY A 198 -14.03 13.96 20.58
C GLY A 198 -13.93 14.66 19.22
N LYS A 199 -13.01 15.61 19.10
CA LYS A 199 -12.68 16.23 17.82
C LYS A 199 -11.89 15.23 16.96
N PRO A 200 -12.16 15.17 15.64
CA PRO A 200 -11.36 14.34 14.74
C PRO A 200 -9.90 14.83 14.71
N LEU A 201 -9.00 13.98 14.19
CA LEU A 201 -7.65 14.42 13.87
C LEU A 201 -7.72 15.66 12.95
N PRO A 202 -6.90 16.71 13.20
CA PRO A 202 -6.84 17.87 12.33
C PRO A 202 -6.51 17.47 10.88
N LEU A 203 -7.13 18.12 9.89
CA LEU A 203 -6.90 17.81 8.47
C LEU A 203 -5.43 17.95 8.03
N LYS A 204 -4.66 18.82 8.70
CA LYS A 204 -3.24 19.05 8.43
C LYS A 204 -2.32 18.08 9.18
N CYS A 205 -2.87 17.19 10.01
CA CYS A 205 -2.10 16.22 10.77
C CYS A 205 -1.56 15.15 9.84
N THR A 206 -0.23 15.03 9.79
CA THR A 206 0.50 14.02 8.97
C THR A 206 1.45 13.24 9.87
N PRO A 207 0.93 12.40 10.78
CA PRO A 207 1.74 11.77 11.82
C PRO A 207 2.63 10.64 11.30
N ILE A 208 2.48 10.28 10.02
CA ILE A 208 3.26 9.22 9.35
C ILE A 208 3.97 9.86 8.16
N ARG A 209 5.29 9.71 8.12
CA ARG A 209 6.15 10.12 7.02
C ARG A 209 6.92 8.92 6.49
N PHE A 210 7.22 8.96 5.20
CA PHE A 210 8.03 7.95 4.55
C PHE A 210 9.31 8.57 3.99
N GLY A 211 10.44 8.01 4.40
CA GLY A 211 11.75 8.29 3.83
C GLY A 211 12.21 7.14 2.93
N SER A 212 13.27 7.35 2.16
CA SER A 212 13.91 6.26 1.41
C SER A 212 15.41 6.41 1.36
N TRP A 213 16.12 5.29 1.50
CA TRP A 213 17.57 5.20 1.26
C TRP A 213 17.92 4.75 -0.15
N MET A 214 16.95 4.26 -0.93
CA MET A 214 17.19 3.78 -2.28
C MET A 214 17.62 4.95 -3.19
N GLY A 215 18.77 4.83 -3.86
CA GLY A 215 19.37 5.92 -4.64
C GLY A 215 20.09 7.02 -3.83
N GLY A 216 20.03 6.98 -2.49
CA GLY A 216 20.67 7.94 -1.59
C GLY A 216 21.77 7.35 -0.71
N GLY A 217 21.61 6.12 -0.23
CA GLY A 217 22.59 5.42 0.62
C GLY A 217 23.83 5.00 -0.18
N ARG A 218 24.93 5.73 -0.01
CA ARG A 218 26.21 5.48 -0.72
C ARG A 218 27.23 4.69 0.08
N ASP A 219 26.96 4.47 1.36
CA ASP A 219 27.91 3.80 2.25
C ASP A 219 28.19 2.38 1.75
N GLY A 220 29.45 2.09 1.42
CA GLY A 220 29.88 0.81 0.84
C GLY A 220 29.39 0.48 -0.58
N ASN A 221 28.71 1.39 -1.30
CA ASN A 221 28.16 1.10 -2.64
C ASN A 221 28.55 2.15 -3.70
N SER A 222 29.62 1.87 -4.45
CA SER A 222 30.12 2.74 -5.53
C SER A 222 29.16 2.92 -6.71
N ASN A 223 28.12 2.09 -6.82
CA ASN A 223 27.12 2.20 -7.89
C ASN A 223 26.14 3.37 -7.66
N VAL A 224 26.06 3.89 -6.43
CA VAL A 224 25.17 5.02 -6.10
C VAL A 224 25.92 6.34 -6.32
N THR A 225 25.89 6.83 -7.56
CA THR A 225 26.54 8.08 -7.97
C THR A 225 25.65 9.32 -7.74
N ALA A 226 26.20 10.52 -7.87
CA ALA A 226 25.42 11.77 -7.84
C ALA A 226 24.33 11.81 -8.93
N LYS A 227 24.62 11.25 -10.11
CA LYS A 227 23.65 11.14 -11.19
C LYS A 227 22.49 10.23 -10.78
N VAL A 228 22.77 9.06 -10.21
CA VAL A 228 21.74 8.13 -9.69
C VAL A 228 20.83 8.81 -8.67
N THR A 229 21.39 9.53 -7.69
CA THR A 229 20.59 10.23 -6.68
C THR A 229 19.67 11.29 -7.32
N LYS A 230 20.16 12.02 -8.33
CA LYS A 230 19.36 12.98 -9.09
C LYS A 230 18.23 12.28 -9.86
N ASP A 231 18.56 11.20 -10.57
CA ASP A 231 17.60 10.45 -11.40
C ASP A 231 16.49 9.85 -10.53
N VAL A 232 16.83 9.25 -9.38
CA VAL A 232 15.85 8.72 -8.42
C VAL A 232 14.98 9.82 -7.83
N SER A 233 15.54 10.97 -7.48
CA SER A 233 14.76 12.12 -6.99
C SER A 233 13.74 12.62 -8.02
N LEU A 234 14.15 12.71 -9.30
CA LEU A 234 13.25 13.08 -10.39
C LEU A 234 12.16 12.03 -10.60
N LEU A 235 12.50 10.74 -10.52
CA LEU A 235 11.55 9.64 -10.61
C LEU A 235 10.50 9.70 -9.48
N SER A 236 10.91 9.94 -8.23
CA SER A 236 9.99 10.10 -7.10
C SER A 236 9.04 11.27 -7.30
N ARG A 237 9.54 12.41 -7.81
CA ARG A 237 8.72 13.58 -8.13
C ARG A 237 7.72 13.29 -9.24
N TRP A 238 8.16 12.65 -10.31
CA TRP A 238 7.29 12.27 -11.42
C TRP A 238 6.16 11.35 -10.95
N MET A 239 6.47 10.29 -10.19
CA MET A 239 5.45 9.38 -9.66
C MET A 239 4.48 10.10 -8.71
N THR A 240 4.99 11.00 -7.86
CA THR A 240 4.15 11.78 -6.95
C THR A 240 3.13 12.63 -7.72
N ILE A 241 3.59 13.32 -8.77
CA ILE A 241 2.71 14.13 -9.64
C ILE A 241 1.67 13.24 -10.32
N ASP A 242 2.09 12.09 -10.86
CA ASP A 242 1.20 11.15 -11.53
C ASP A 242 0.10 10.63 -10.59
N LEU A 243 0.45 10.25 -9.36
CA LEU A 243 -0.52 9.84 -8.34
C LEU A 243 -1.50 10.96 -7.99
N TYR A 244 -1.03 12.18 -7.79
CA TYR A 244 -1.91 13.32 -7.52
C TYR A 244 -2.83 13.68 -8.70
N ILE A 245 -2.36 13.56 -9.94
CA ILE A 245 -3.19 13.81 -11.13
C ILE A 245 -4.36 12.84 -11.15
N ARG A 246 -4.13 11.54 -10.90
CA ARG A 246 -5.19 10.52 -10.84
C ARG A 246 -6.24 10.84 -9.76
N GLU A 247 -5.82 11.27 -8.57
CA GLU A 247 -6.74 11.68 -7.49
C GLU A 247 -7.54 12.93 -7.87
N VAL A 248 -6.88 13.95 -8.42
CA VAL A 248 -7.54 15.18 -8.86
C VAL A 248 -8.53 14.89 -9.98
N ASP A 249 -8.19 14.01 -10.91
CA ASP A 249 -9.07 13.56 -11.99
C ASP A 249 -10.34 12.86 -11.46
N SER A 250 -10.22 11.99 -10.45
CA SER A 250 -11.39 11.39 -9.78
C SER A 250 -12.26 12.45 -9.10
N LEU A 251 -11.63 13.36 -8.36
CA LEU A 251 -12.33 14.44 -7.65
C LEU A 251 -13.11 15.37 -8.59
N LYS A 252 -12.70 15.51 -9.87
CA LYS A 252 -13.45 16.30 -10.86
C LYS A 252 -14.87 15.78 -11.06
N PHE A 253 -15.02 14.46 -11.06
CA PHE A 253 -16.32 13.81 -11.26
C PHE A 253 -17.12 13.73 -9.98
N GLU A 254 -16.47 13.56 -8.83
CA GLU A 254 -17.13 13.48 -7.52
C GLU A 254 -17.68 14.83 -7.04
N LEU A 255 -16.93 15.92 -7.22
CA LEU A 255 -17.27 17.26 -6.72
C LEU A 255 -18.21 18.03 -7.65
N SER A 256 -19.35 17.43 -7.99
CA SER A 256 -20.37 17.98 -8.90
C SER A 256 -21.37 18.94 -8.23
N MET A 257 -21.16 19.29 -6.96
CA MET A 257 -22.05 20.17 -6.20
C MET A 257 -22.11 21.57 -6.80
N ASN A 258 -23.30 22.17 -6.79
CA ASN A 258 -23.54 23.51 -7.34
C ASN A 258 -23.47 24.64 -6.31
N TRP A 259 -23.45 24.32 -5.01
CA TRP A 259 -23.43 25.29 -3.93
C TRP A 259 -22.01 25.47 -3.38
N CYS A 260 -21.61 26.72 -3.18
CA CYS A 260 -20.29 27.04 -2.65
C CYS A 260 -20.28 28.32 -1.82
N SER A 261 -19.17 28.54 -1.09
CA SER A 261 -18.96 29.79 -0.37
C SER A 261 -18.60 30.93 -1.33
N ASN A 262 -18.91 32.17 -0.93
CA ASN A 262 -18.55 33.37 -1.70
C ASN A 262 -17.05 33.47 -2.00
N SER A 263 -16.20 33.00 -1.09
CA SER A 263 -14.74 32.98 -1.29
C SER A 263 -14.33 32.04 -2.43
N LEU A 264 -14.95 30.86 -2.52
CA LEU A 264 -14.64 29.86 -3.53
C LEU A 264 -15.21 30.27 -4.90
N SER A 265 -16.41 30.87 -4.92
CA SER A 265 -17.03 31.43 -6.13
C SER A 265 -16.12 32.49 -6.80
N LYS A 266 -15.58 33.44 -6.01
CA LYS A 266 -14.67 34.47 -6.53
C LYS A 266 -13.40 33.87 -7.13
N LEU A 267 -12.77 32.92 -6.43
CA LEU A 267 -11.57 32.24 -6.91
C LEU A 267 -11.84 31.49 -8.23
N ALA A 268 -13.00 30.86 -8.36
CA ALA A 268 -13.39 30.17 -9.58
C ALA A 268 -13.52 31.13 -10.78
N GLN A 269 -14.11 32.31 -10.56
CA GLN A 269 -14.26 33.35 -11.58
C GLN A 269 -12.88 33.88 -12.05
N GLU A 270 -11.97 34.18 -11.12
CA GLU A 270 -10.61 34.64 -11.43
C GLU A 270 -9.85 33.64 -12.32
N ILE A 271 -9.94 32.33 -12.01
CA ILE A 271 -9.26 31.29 -12.79
C ILE A 271 -9.85 31.20 -14.21
N LEU A 272 -11.17 31.30 -14.35
CA LEU A 272 -11.84 31.25 -15.66
C LEU A 272 -11.38 32.41 -16.55
N GLU A 273 -11.34 33.64 -16.02
CA GLU A 273 -10.88 34.83 -16.74
C GLU A 273 -9.44 34.69 -17.25
N HIS A 274 -8.54 34.15 -16.42
CA HIS A 274 -7.15 33.90 -16.81
C HIS A 274 -6.97 32.74 -17.80
N SER A 275 -7.85 31.73 -17.76
CA SER A 275 -7.74 30.54 -18.61
C SER A 275 -8.18 30.81 -20.06
N MET A 276 -9.12 31.74 -20.27
CA MET A 276 -9.62 32.10 -21.62
C MET A 276 -8.55 32.78 -22.49
N THR A 277 -7.43 33.24 -21.91
CA THR A 277 -6.35 33.90 -22.65
C THR A 277 -5.31 32.95 -23.25
N TYR A 278 -5.26 31.66 -22.84
CA TYR A 278 -4.11 30.78 -23.14
C TYR A 278 -4.39 29.39 -23.74
N CYS A 279 -5.64 28.92 -23.94
CA CYS A 279 -5.80 27.58 -24.56
C CYS A 279 -7.14 27.32 -25.25
N SER A 280 -7.07 27.08 -26.58
CA SER A 280 -8.14 26.49 -27.40
C SER A 280 -8.02 24.97 -27.57
N TYR A 281 -7.07 24.31 -26.88
CA TYR A 281 -6.70 22.91 -27.18
C TYR A 281 -6.59 21.95 -25.99
N PHE A 282 -6.95 22.35 -24.77
CA PHE A 282 -6.97 21.42 -23.63
C PHE A 282 -8.19 21.65 -22.75
N GLN A 283 -9.03 20.62 -22.63
CA GLN A 283 -10.19 20.50 -21.73
C GLN A 283 -9.77 20.47 -20.24
N TRP A 284 -9.09 21.50 -19.76
CA TRP A 284 -8.93 21.76 -18.32
C TRP A 284 -10.20 22.35 -17.68
N SER A 285 -11.26 22.47 -18.46
CA SER A 285 -12.53 23.13 -18.14
C SER A 285 -13.61 22.15 -17.65
N LEU A 286 -13.36 21.31 -16.65
CA LEU A 286 -14.43 20.42 -16.15
C LEU A 286 -14.75 20.58 -14.67
N ILE A 287 -13.78 20.81 -13.78
CA ILE A 287 -14.10 21.21 -12.39
C ILE A 287 -14.73 22.61 -12.38
N LEU A 288 -14.13 23.54 -13.15
CA LEU A 288 -14.52 24.95 -13.16
C LEU A 288 -15.69 25.26 -14.12
N ALA A 289 -15.81 24.57 -15.26
CA ALA A 289 -16.94 24.80 -16.17
C ALA A 289 -18.24 24.11 -15.72
N ALA A 290 -18.15 22.98 -15.00
CA ALA A 290 -19.33 22.39 -14.36
C ALA A 290 -19.95 23.33 -13.31
N TRP A 291 -19.12 24.17 -12.67
CA TRP A 291 -19.60 25.17 -11.71
C TRP A 291 -20.16 26.43 -12.39
N TYR A 292 -19.62 26.86 -13.53
CA TYR A 292 -20.11 28.03 -14.26
C TYR A 292 -21.47 27.78 -14.97
N HIS A 293 -21.77 26.54 -15.37
CA HIS A 293 -22.99 26.26 -16.15
C HIS A 293 -24.32 26.35 -15.34
N VAL A 294 -24.24 26.52 -14.01
CA VAL A 294 -25.42 26.65 -13.14
C VAL A 294 -25.92 28.09 -13.04
N GLU A 295 -25.11 29.11 -13.34
CA GLU A 295 -25.59 30.51 -13.36
C GLU A 295 -26.39 30.86 -14.62
N THR A 296 -26.23 30.13 -15.73
CA THR A 296 -26.86 30.49 -17.01
C THR A 296 -28.18 29.77 -17.29
N THR A 297 -28.69 28.94 -16.38
CA THR A 297 -29.99 28.23 -16.53
C THR A 297 -31.10 28.75 -15.62
N LYS A 298 -30.89 29.91 -14.99
CA LYS A 298 -31.95 30.73 -14.39
C LYS A 298 -32.10 32.05 -15.15
N ALA A 299 -32.55 31.95 -16.39
CA ALA A 299 -33.21 33.02 -17.14
C ALA A 299 -34.52 32.45 -17.69
#